data_AF-A0A1D3EEP4-F1
#
_entry.id   AF-A0A1D3EEP4-F1
#
_cell.length_a   1.000
_cell.length_b   1.000
_cell.length_c   1.000
_cell.angle_alpha   90.00
_cell.angle_beta   90.00
_cell.angle_gamma   90.00
#
_symmetry.space_group_name_H-M   'P 1'
#
loop_
_entity.id
_entity.type
_entity.pdbx_description
1 polymer ?
#
loop_
_entity_poly.entity_id
_entity_poly.type
_entity_poly.pdbx_seq_one_letter_code
_entity_poly.pdbx_strand_id
1 'polypeptide(L)'
;MPESIFKQISSDILRLHRDSVYSLLATSGCNCQVHEAAYVNIDGKYYIALSCEPEVGEVETGILLIEDESRNLRLSWVGSARELDRKDNAYKRALSALSRKLGRCKDKLHTAVQPFLLELVPEKGRFSVGDEEVWISRNDLVRALYPVGYSMRQAVLQI
;
A
#
# COMPACT_ATOMS: atom_id res chain seq x y z
N MET A 1 -2.30 -16.39 9.01
CA MET A 1 -1.32 -17.29 8.35
C MET A 1 -0.54 -18.09 9.41
N PRO A 2 -0.07 -19.33 9.15
CA PRO A 2 0.85 -20.05 10.04
C PRO A 2 2.16 -19.27 10.31
N GLU A 3 2.67 -19.35 11.53
CA GLU A 3 3.83 -18.56 11.96
C GLU A 3 5.13 -18.90 11.21
N SER A 4 5.32 -20.17 10.84
CA SER A 4 6.47 -20.60 10.04
C SER A 4 6.50 -19.92 8.68
N ILE A 5 5.36 -19.86 7.99
CA ILE A 5 5.21 -19.21 6.68
C ILE A 5 5.41 -17.69 6.85
N PHE A 6 4.78 -17.10 7.87
CA PHE A 6 4.91 -15.66 8.12
C PHE A 6 6.38 -15.24 8.31
N LYS A 7 7.15 -16.00 9.09
CA LYS A 7 8.58 -15.74 9.31
C LYS A 7 9.40 -15.79 8.02
N GLN A 8 9.06 -16.70 7.10
CA GLN A 8 9.74 -16.80 5.80
C GLN A 8 9.50 -15.58 4.92
N ILE A 9 8.28 -15.04 4.88
CA ILE A 9 7.90 -13.97 3.93
C ILE A 9 7.98 -12.55 4.50
N SER A 10 7.98 -12.39 5.83
CA SER A 10 7.82 -11.09 6.49
C SER A 10 8.91 -10.08 6.13
N SER A 11 10.16 -10.54 6.00
CA SER A 11 11.28 -9.69 5.60
C SER A 11 11.14 -9.20 4.17
N ASP A 12 10.63 -10.05 3.28
CA ASP A 12 10.46 -9.71 1.86
C ASP A 12 9.31 -8.73 1.68
N ILE A 13 8.20 -8.89 2.42
CA ILE A 13 7.12 -7.90 2.45
C ILE A 13 7.65 -6.54 2.92
N LEU A 14 8.41 -6.50 4.01
CA LEU A 14 8.98 -5.26 4.54
C LEU A 14 9.93 -4.61 3.52
N ARG A 15 10.81 -5.42 2.92
CA ARG A 15 11.79 -4.96 1.93
C ARG A 15 11.12 -4.44 0.67
N LEU A 16 10.09 -5.14 0.17
CA LEU A 16 9.28 -4.72 -0.97
C LEU A 16 8.71 -3.32 -0.75
N HIS A 17 8.13 -3.04 0.43
CA HIS A 17 7.57 -1.73 0.74
C HIS A 17 8.60 -0.61 0.95
N ARG A 18 9.79 -0.98 1.41
CA ARG A 18 10.89 -0.04 1.64
C ARG A 18 11.57 0.36 0.33
N ASP A 19 11.77 -0.62 -0.56
CA ASP A 19 12.55 -0.46 -1.78
C ASP A 19 11.68 0.05 -2.94
N SER A 20 10.38 -0.28 -2.98
CA SER A 20 9.47 0.22 -4.02
C SER A 20 8.83 1.57 -3.65
N VAL A 21 8.74 2.46 -4.63
CA VAL A 21 8.11 3.79 -4.50
C VAL A 21 6.73 3.79 -5.15
N TYR A 22 6.60 3.11 -6.28
CA TYR A 22 5.41 3.06 -7.10
C TYR A 22 4.71 1.72 -6.98
N SER A 23 3.43 1.75 -7.30
CA SER A 23 2.52 0.60 -7.38
C SER A 23 1.64 0.76 -8.60
N LEU A 24 1.13 -0.35 -9.14
CA LEU A 24 0.05 -0.31 -10.11
C LEU A 24 -1.30 -0.34 -9.36
N LEU A 25 -2.22 0.52 -9.78
CA LEU A 25 -3.56 0.62 -9.21
C LEU A 25 -4.60 0.55 -10.33
N ALA A 26 -5.58 -0.32 -10.19
CA ALA A 26 -6.83 -0.28 -10.93
C ALA A 26 -7.98 0.05 -9.97
N THR A 27 -8.88 0.95 -10.34
CA THR A 27 -10.05 1.32 -9.53
C THR A 27 -11.35 1.08 -10.28
N SER A 28 -12.43 0.80 -9.55
CA SER A 28 -13.78 0.92 -10.11
C SER A 28 -14.11 2.40 -10.33
N GLY A 29 -14.80 2.73 -11.42
CA GLY A 29 -15.22 4.11 -11.76
C GLY A 29 -14.39 4.80 -12.84
N CYS A 30 -13.12 4.43 -13.03
CA CYS A 30 -12.35 4.89 -14.19
C CYS A 30 -12.57 3.96 -15.40
N ASN A 31 -12.34 4.43 -16.63
CA ASN A 31 -12.37 3.62 -17.86
C ASN A 31 -11.25 2.55 -17.86
N CYS A 32 -11.28 1.58 -16.95
CA CYS A 32 -10.36 0.45 -16.79
C CYS A 32 -8.86 0.78 -16.97
N GLN A 33 -8.43 1.99 -16.60
CA GLN A 33 -7.01 2.37 -16.70
C GLN A 33 -6.25 1.84 -15.48
N VAL A 34 -5.12 1.18 -15.74
CA VAL A 34 -4.14 0.83 -14.71
C VAL A 34 -3.21 2.02 -14.56
N HIS A 35 -3.15 2.58 -13.37
CA HIS A 35 -2.32 3.73 -13.07
C HIS A 35 -1.06 3.29 -12.33
N GLU A 36 0.10 3.74 -12.79
CA GLU A 36 1.30 3.74 -11.96
C GLU A 36 1.22 4.95 -11.01
N ALA A 37 1.34 4.69 -9.71
CA ALA A 37 1.10 5.69 -8.68
C ALA A 37 2.04 5.53 -7.50
N ALA A 38 2.48 6.66 -6.93
CA ALA A 38 3.28 6.66 -5.71
C ALA A 38 2.39 6.28 -4.52
N TYR A 39 2.92 5.48 -3.60
CA TYR A 39 2.13 4.98 -2.49
C TYR A 39 2.91 4.95 -1.17
N VAL A 40 2.15 4.97 -0.07
CA VAL A 40 2.66 4.69 1.27
C VAL A 40 1.66 3.82 2.04
N ASN A 41 2.17 2.95 2.92
CA ASN A 41 1.33 2.25 3.88
C ASN A 41 1.39 2.96 5.25
N ILE A 42 0.23 3.22 5.84
CA ILE A 42 0.11 3.77 7.20
C ILE A 42 -0.95 2.96 7.93
N ASP A 43 -0.56 2.29 9.01
CA ASP A 43 -1.46 1.50 9.88
C ASP A 43 -2.25 0.43 9.10
N GLY A 44 -1.61 -0.19 8.10
CA GLY A 44 -2.20 -1.25 7.28
C GLY A 44 -3.21 -0.75 6.26
N LYS A 45 -3.22 0.55 5.93
CA LYS A 45 -3.96 1.13 4.82
C LYS A 45 -2.99 1.72 3.81
N TYR A 46 -3.33 1.66 2.53
CA TYR A 46 -2.54 2.27 1.48
C TYR A 46 -3.08 3.66 1.16
N TYR A 47 -2.17 4.61 0.99
CA TYR A 47 -2.48 5.96 0.55
C TYR A 47 -1.72 6.21 -0.74
N ILE A 48 -2.45 6.52 -1.80
CA ILE A 48 -1.96 6.46 -3.17
C ILE A 48 -2.17 7.81 -3.83
N ALA A 49 -1.11 8.38 -4.41
CA ALA A 49 -1.16 9.64 -5.12
C ALA A 49 -1.32 9.41 -6.62
N LEU A 50 -2.44 9.87 -7.16
CA LEU A 50 -2.71 9.85 -8.59
C LEU A 50 -2.24 11.13 -9.26
N SER A 51 -1.68 10.99 -10.46
CA SER A 51 -1.23 12.10 -11.30
C SER A 51 -2.37 12.80 -12.05
N CYS A 52 -3.55 12.19 -12.09
CA CYS A 52 -4.75 12.71 -12.72
C CYS A 52 -5.97 12.45 -11.84
N GLU A 53 -7.00 13.28 -12.01
CA GLU A 53 -8.31 13.07 -11.43
C GLU A 53 -8.99 11.88 -12.13
N PRO A 54 -9.60 10.93 -11.40
CA PRO A 54 -10.40 9.89 -12.03
C PRO A 54 -11.56 10.53 -12.81
N GLU A 55 -11.80 10.09 -14.04
CA GLU A 55 -12.68 10.81 -14.96
C GLU A 55 -14.15 10.88 -14.50
N VAL A 56 -14.71 9.88 -13.80
CA VAL A 56 -16.11 9.93 -13.30
C VAL A 56 -16.35 8.92 -12.15
N GLY A 57 -17.09 9.32 -11.10
CA GLY A 57 -17.76 8.41 -10.16
C GLY A 57 -17.07 8.20 -8.81
N GLU A 58 -17.83 7.68 -7.83
CA GLU A 58 -17.25 7.27 -6.55
C GLU A 58 -16.34 6.05 -6.77
N VAL A 59 -15.06 6.20 -6.39
CA VAL A 59 -14.15 5.06 -6.30
C VAL A 59 -14.57 4.24 -5.10
N GLU A 60 -15.01 3.00 -5.32
CA GLU A 60 -15.47 2.09 -4.26
C GLU A 60 -14.52 0.93 -4.01
N THR A 61 -13.89 0.40 -5.08
CA THR A 61 -13.00 -0.76 -5.03
C THR A 61 -11.71 -0.46 -5.77
N GLY A 62 -10.60 -1.01 -5.27
CA GLY A 62 -9.30 -0.95 -5.93
C GLY A 62 -8.55 -2.28 -5.89
N ILE A 63 -7.75 -2.50 -6.94
CA ILE A 63 -6.75 -3.55 -7.02
C ILE A 63 -5.38 -2.88 -7.02
N LEU A 64 -4.60 -3.10 -5.96
CA LEU A 64 -3.25 -2.59 -5.79
C LEU A 64 -2.25 -3.71 -6.08
N LEU A 65 -1.19 -3.40 -6.82
CA LEU A 65 -0.08 -4.30 -7.10
C LEU A 65 1.26 -3.60 -6.83
N ILE A 66 2.12 -4.24 -6.06
CA ILE A 66 3.48 -3.79 -5.77
C ILE A 66 4.43 -4.92 -6.18
N GLU A 67 5.45 -4.60 -6.98
CA GLU A 67 6.33 -5.58 -7.58
C GLU A 67 7.81 -5.20 -7.38
N ASP A 68 8.64 -6.24 -7.26
CA ASP A 68 10.09 -6.17 -7.40
C ASP A 68 10.51 -7.29 -8.35
N GLU A 69 10.55 -6.96 -9.64
CA GLU A 69 10.89 -7.90 -10.72
C GLU A 69 12.26 -8.54 -10.51
N SER A 70 13.23 -7.80 -9.95
CA SER A 70 14.59 -8.28 -9.73
C SER A 70 14.66 -9.45 -8.74
N ARG A 71 13.64 -9.58 -7.89
CA ARG A 71 13.54 -10.63 -6.87
C ARG A 71 12.32 -11.52 -7.08
N ASN A 72 11.59 -11.31 -8.18
CA ASN A 72 10.34 -11.99 -8.49
C ASN A 72 9.33 -11.94 -7.31
N LEU A 73 9.24 -10.77 -6.66
CA LEU A 73 8.30 -10.52 -5.55
C LEU A 73 7.10 -9.76 -6.07
N ARG A 74 5.91 -10.20 -5.64
CA ARG A 74 4.66 -9.50 -5.94
C ARG A 74 3.75 -9.50 -4.72
N LEU A 75 3.17 -8.35 -4.43
CA LEU A 75 2.11 -8.19 -3.44
C LEU A 75 0.90 -7.57 -4.12
N SER A 76 -0.23 -8.24 -4.05
CA SER A 76 -1.50 -7.74 -4.56
C SER A 76 -2.54 -7.63 -3.46
N TRP A 77 -3.40 -6.63 -3.58
CA TRP A 77 -4.57 -6.43 -2.73
C TRP A 77 -5.79 -6.11 -3.56
N VAL A 78 -6.90 -6.74 -3.23
CA VAL A 78 -8.25 -6.22 -3.52
C VAL A 78 -8.78 -5.60 -2.24
N GLY A 79 -9.37 -4.42 -2.35
CA GLY A 79 -9.95 -3.75 -1.18
C GLY A 79 -10.86 -2.58 -1.53
N SER A 80 -11.53 -2.05 -0.52
CA SER A 80 -12.31 -0.84 -0.64
C SER A 80 -11.39 0.36 -0.82
N ALA A 81 -11.73 1.22 -1.76
CA ALA A 81 -11.00 2.45 -2.03
C ALA A 81 -11.96 3.64 -1.87
N ARG A 82 -11.41 4.81 -1.55
CA ARG A 82 -12.15 6.07 -1.54
C ARG A 82 -11.21 7.26 -1.72
N GLU A 83 -11.73 8.36 -2.21
CA GLU A 83 -11.03 9.63 -2.21
C GLU A 83 -10.93 10.22 -0.80
N LEU A 84 -9.81 10.90 -0.52
CA LEU A 84 -9.62 11.68 0.70
C LEU A 84 -9.87 13.17 0.44
N ASP A 85 -10.73 13.78 1.27
CA ASP A 85 -10.91 15.22 1.29
C ASP A 85 -9.61 15.91 1.77
N ARG A 86 -9.20 16.98 1.10
CA ARG A 86 -8.01 17.78 1.44
C ARG A 86 -8.04 18.36 2.85
N LYS A 87 -9.24 18.54 3.41
CA LYS A 87 -9.46 19.03 4.78
C LYS A 87 -9.21 17.93 5.82
N ASP A 88 -9.28 16.66 5.44
CA ASP A 88 -9.08 15.54 6.35
C ASP A 88 -7.65 15.48 6.88
N ASN A 89 -7.53 15.14 8.17
CA ASN A 89 -6.22 14.89 8.78
C ASN A 89 -5.52 13.69 8.14
N ALA A 90 -6.28 12.72 7.63
CA ALA A 90 -5.75 11.57 6.89
C ALA A 90 -5.03 12.02 5.61
N TYR A 91 -5.62 12.95 4.84
CA TYR A 91 -5.01 13.53 3.65
C TYR A 91 -3.66 14.18 3.98
N LYS A 92 -3.61 15.05 4.99
CA LYS A 92 -2.37 15.75 5.39
C LYS A 92 -1.27 14.79 5.83
N ARG A 93 -1.64 13.77 6.63
CA ARG A 93 -0.71 12.71 7.06
C ARG A 93 -0.17 11.92 5.89
N ALA A 94 -1.05 11.50 4.99
CA ALA A 94 -0.70 10.74 3.79
C ALA A 94 0.23 11.55 2.88
N LEU A 95 -0.12 12.79 2.57
CA LEU A 95 0.69 13.70 1.75
C LEU A 95 2.08 13.89 2.34
N SER A 96 2.18 14.15 3.64
CA SER A 96 3.48 14.30 4.33
C SER A 96 4.33 13.01 4.25
N ALA A 97 3.71 11.85 4.41
CA ALA A 97 4.41 10.57 4.31
C ALA A 97 4.87 10.25 2.88
N LEU A 98 4.02 10.51 1.89
CA LEU A 98 4.33 10.38 0.47
C LEU A 98 5.46 11.31 0.05
N SER A 99 5.40 12.59 0.42
CA SER A 99 6.46 13.56 0.12
C SER A 99 7.80 13.14 0.72
N ARG A 100 7.82 12.58 1.94
CA ARG A 100 9.05 12.03 2.53
C ARG A 100 9.57 10.79 1.80
N LYS A 101 8.69 9.91 1.33
CA LYS A 101 9.07 8.71 0.57
C LYS A 101 9.65 9.10 -0.80
N LEU A 102 8.99 10.02 -1.50
CA LEU A 102 9.42 10.56 -2.79
C LEU A 102 10.71 11.37 -2.68
N GLY A 103 10.87 12.20 -1.65
CA GLY A 103 12.11 12.97 -1.45
C GLY A 103 13.34 12.11 -1.15
N ARG A 104 13.17 10.84 -0.78
CA ARG A 104 14.27 9.86 -0.67
C ARG A 104 14.59 9.18 -1.99
N CYS A 105 13.67 9.23 -2.95
CA CYS A 105 13.88 8.71 -4.30
C CYS A 105 14.69 9.73 -5.11
N LYS A 106 15.67 9.27 -5.89
CA LYS A 106 16.44 10.13 -6.80
C LYS A 106 15.63 10.53 -8.04
N ASP A 107 14.52 9.85 -8.31
CA ASP A 107 13.61 10.20 -9.40
C ASP A 107 12.80 11.45 -9.04
N LYS A 108 13.00 12.50 -9.84
CA LYS A 108 12.24 13.74 -9.77
C LYS A 108 10.87 13.53 -10.42
N LEU A 109 10.01 12.72 -9.82
CA LEU A 109 8.61 12.79 -10.22
C LEU A 109 8.07 14.15 -9.75
N HIS A 110 7.57 14.93 -10.70
CA HIS A 110 6.87 16.17 -10.44
C HIS A 110 5.59 15.85 -9.68
N THR A 111 5.64 15.85 -8.35
CA THR A 111 4.44 15.82 -7.54
C THR A 111 3.70 17.13 -7.81
N ALA A 112 2.47 17.02 -8.35
CA ALA A 112 1.54 18.13 -8.30
C ALA A 112 1.49 18.66 -6.86
N VAL A 113 1.43 19.98 -6.68
CA VAL A 113 1.46 20.63 -5.36
C VAL A 113 0.36 20.06 -4.43
N GLN A 114 -0.71 19.49 -5.01
CA GLN A 114 -1.79 18.80 -4.31
C GLN A 114 -2.33 17.64 -5.18
N PRO A 115 -1.80 16.42 -5.04
CA PRO A 115 -2.27 15.27 -5.83
C PRO A 115 -3.64 14.80 -5.35
N PHE A 116 -4.36 14.09 -6.22
CA PHE A 116 -5.53 13.32 -5.81
C PHE A 116 -5.06 12.14 -4.95
N LEU A 117 -5.59 12.03 -3.73
CA LEU A 117 -5.21 10.97 -2.80
C LEU A 117 -6.35 9.99 -2.60
N LEU A 118 -6.05 8.72 -2.83
CA LEU A 118 -6.93 7.61 -2.50
C LEU A 118 -6.47 6.92 -1.23
N GLU A 119 -7.41 6.59 -0.35
CA GLU A 119 -7.24 5.60 0.71
C GLU A 119 -7.74 4.26 0.20
N LEU A 120 -6.90 3.23 0.27
CA LEU A 120 -7.28 1.84 0.01
C LEU A 120 -7.13 1.02 1.28
N VAL A 121 -8.24 0.40 1.70
CA VAL A 121 -8.31 -0.52 2.84
C VAL A 121 -8.19 -1.95 2.32
N PRO A 122 -7.09 -2.67 2.61
CA PRO A 122 -6.89 -4.01 2.06
C PRO A 122 -7.83 -5.05 2.67
N GLU A 123 -8.45 -5.88 1.83
CA GLU A 123 -9.39 -6.92 2.26
C GLU A 123 -8.91 -8.33 1.88
N LYS A 124 -8.49 -8.53 0.63
CA LYS A 124 -7.98 -9.81 0.13
C LYS A 124 -6.58 -9.61 -0.43
N GLY A 125 -5.58 -10.23 0.20
CA GLY A 125 -4.19 -10.08 -0.19
C GLY A 125 -3.56 -11.36 -0.67
N ARG A 126 -2.63 -11.22 -1.61
CA ARG A 126 -1.74 -12.30 -2.02
C ARG A 126 -0.31 -11.80 -2.14
N PHE A 127 0.61 -12.60 -1.61
CA PHE A 127 2.05 -12.38 -1.75
C PHE A 127 2.65 -13.56 -2.50
N SER A 128 3.54 -13.30 -3.46
CA SER A 128 4.25 -14.35 -4.17
C SER A 128 5.75 -14.07 -4.26
N VAL A 129 6.52 -15.16 -4.28
CA VAL A 129 7.97 -15.22 -4.49
C VAL A 129 8.22 -16.29 -5.54
N GLY A 130 8.54 -15.89 -6.77
CA GLY A 130 8.53 -16.86 -7.87
C GLY A 130 7.13 -17.39 -8.13
N ASP A 131 7.02 -18.71 -8.26
CA ASP A 131 5.75 -19.40 -8.50
C ASP A 131 4.98 -19.73 -7.20
N GLU A 132 5.59 -19.50 -6.04
CA GLU A 132 4.98 -19.75 -4.74
C GLU A 132 4.09 -18.58 -4.34
N GLU A 133 2.83 -18.85 -4.00
CA GLU A 133 1.84 -17.84 -3.65
C GLU A 133 1.20 -18.15 -2.29
N VAL A 134 1.04 -17.12 -1.45
CA VAL A 134 0.43 -17.23 -0.13
C VAL A 134 -0.63 -16.15 0.09
N TRP A 135 -1.74 -16.54 0.70
CA TRP A 135 -2.77 -15.61 1.15
C TRP A 135 -2.30 -14.81 2.35
N ILE A 136 -2.41 -13.49 2.27
CA ILE A 136 -1.99 -12.57 3.33
C ILE A 136 -3.19 -11.74 3.80
N SER A 137 -3.35 -11.63 5.12
CA SER A 137 -4.36 -10.76 5.73
C SER A 137 -3.79 -9.37 6.03
N ARG A 138 -4.66 -8.37 6.22
CA ARG A 138 -4.25 -7.03 6.67
C ARG A 138 -3.47 -7.08 8.00
N ASN A 139 -3.79 -8.00 8.89
CA ASN A 139 -3.04 -8.18 10.14
C ASN A 139 -1.63 -8.70 9.87
N ASP A 140 -1.46 -9.66 8.97
CA ASP A 140 -0.13 -10.14 8.58
C ASP A 140 0.70 -9.02 7.93
N LEU A 141 0.07 -8.15 7.12
CA LEU A 141 0.72 -6.95 6.58
C LEU A 141 1.21 -6.00 7.69
N VAL A 142 0.35 -5.65 8.66
CA VAL A 142 0.72 -4.77 9.78
C VAL A 142 1.85 -5.39 10.60
N ARG A 143 1.82 -6.70 10.83
CA ARG A 143 2.89 -7.43 11.52
C ARG A 143 4.23 -7.32 10.79
N ALA A 144 4.22 -7.48 9.47
CA ALA A 144 5.44 -7.41 8.66
C ALA A 144 6.00 -5.98 8.60
N LEU A 145 5.14 -4.97 8.49
CA LEU A 145 5.56 -3.57 8.33
C LEU A 145 5.92 -2.87 9.65
N TYR A 146 5.32 -3.30 10.77
CA TYR A 146 5.49 -2.66 12.06
C TYR A 146 5.79 -3.68 13.17
N PRO A 147 6.87 -4.48 13.06
CA PRO A 147 7.13 -5.60 13.97
C PRO A 147 7.24 -5.18 15.44
N VAL A 148 7.88 -4.03 15.72
CA VAL A 148 8.03 -3.49 17.09
C VAL A 148 6.69 -2.98 17.65
N GLY A 149 5.94 -2.23 16.83
CA GLY A 149 4.63 -1.69 17.23
C GLY A 149 3.58 -2.77 17.45
N TYR A 150 3.65 -3.87 16.68
CA TYR A 150 2.76 -5.00 16.82
C TYR A 150 3.04 -5.79 18.11
N SER A 151 4.31 -6.07 18.42
CA SER A 151 4.72 -6.76 19.67
C SER A 151 4.22 -6.01 20.91
N MET A 152 4.34 -4.68 20.95
CA MET A 152 3.84 -3.87 22.07
C MET A 152 2.31 -3.92 22.22
N ARG A 153 1.54 -3.90 21.12
CA ARG A 153 0.07 -3.99 21.18
C ARG A 153 -0.40 -5.35 21.69
N GLN A 154 0.30 -6.43 21.35
CA GLN A 154 -0.03 -7.77 21.87
C GLN A 154 0.24 -7.88 23.37
N ALA A 155 1.34 -7.28 23.86
CA ALA A 155 1.66 -7.28 25.29
C ALA A 155 0.61 -6.55 26.14
N VAL A 156 -0.01 -5.49 25.61
CA VAL A 156 -1.05 -4.72 26.31
C VAL A 156 -2.40 -5.44 26.35
N LEU A 157 -2.70 -6.29 25.36
CA LEU A 157 -3.95 -7.06 25.31
C LEU A 157 -3.92 -8.36 26.15
N GLN A 158 -2.81 -8.64 26.82
CA GLN A 158 -2.62 -9.81 27.70
C GLN A 158 -2.56 -9.45 29.20
N ILE A 159 -2.91 -8.21 29.55
CA ILE A 159 -3.04 -7.69 30.93
C ILE A 159 -4.52 -7.38 31.17
#